data_AF-A0A1V6FSY8-F1
#
_entry.id   AF-A0A1V6FSY8-F1
#
_cell.length_a   1.000
_cell.length_b   1.000
_cell.length_c   1.000
_cell.angle_alpha   90.00
_cell.angle_beta   90.00
_cell.angle_gamma   90.00
#
_symmetry.space_group_name_H-M   'P 1'
#
loop_
_entity.id
_entity.type
_entity.pdbx_description
1 polymer ?
#
loop_
_entity_poly.entity_id
_entity_poly.type
_entity_poly.pdbx_seq_one_letter_code
_entity_poly.pdbx_strand_id
1 'polypeptide(L)'
;MTASLADKVMDNIVHAAELYYRLVILVAPTGAGKTSALRDVHKRTKAPLLNVNLELSQRMLELTNRQRTLQLPSLLAEIIDASTADVVLLDNIEALFDASLKQDPLRLLQGLSRNKIVVAAWNGVIDGEYMVYAAPGHPEYKRYPLRDFLAVSPAAAE
;
A
#
# COMPACT_ATOMS: atom_id res chain seq x y z
N MET A 1 -9.74 -22.43 -14.01
CA MET A 1 -8.87 -22.14 -12.85
C MET A 1 -9.07 -20.68 -12.50
N THR A 2 -9.49 -20.36 -11.29
CA THR A 2 -9.58 -18.97 -10.82
C THR A 2 -8.18 -18.39 -10.73
N ALA A 3 -7.94 -17.24 -11.38
CA ALA A 3 -6.65 -16.56 -11.33
C ALA A 3 -6.27 -16.26 -9.86
N SER A 4 -5.02 -16.55 -9.48
CA SER A 4 -4.56 -16.32 -8.11
C SER A 4 -4.51 -14.82 -7.83
N LEU A 5 -4.46 -14.44 -6.55
CA LEU A 5 -4.32 -13.03 -6.17
C LEU A 5 -3.04 -12.41 -6.76
N ALA A 6 -1.95 -13.17 -6.82
CA ALA A 6 -0.71 -12.72 -7.45
C ALA A 6 -0.88 -12.48 -8.95
N ASP A 7 -1.63 -13.32 -9.66
CA ASP A 7 -1.88 -13.14 -11.10
C ASP A 7 -2.69 -11.86 -11.35
N LYS A 8 -3.74 -11.62 -10.55
CA LYS A 8 -4.52 -10.36 -10.64
C LYS A 8 -3.65 -9.12 -10.41
N VAL A 9 -2.72 -9.18 -9.45
CA VAL A 9 -1.80 -8.07 -9.17
C VAL A 9 -0.86 -7.84 -10.35
N MET A 10 -0.30 -8.90 -10.93
CA MET A 10 0.56 -8.81 -12.11
C MET A 10 -0.16 -8.16 -13.29
N ASP A 11 -1.41 -8.55 -13.56
CA ASP A 11 -2.21 -7.94 -14.61
C ASP A 11 -2.42 -6.45 -14.34
N ASN A 12 -2.75 -6.07 -13.10
CA ASN A 12 -2.95 -4.67 -12.73
C ASN A 12 -1.66 -3.82 -12.76
N ILE A 13 -0.49 -4.41 -12.51
CA ILE A 13 0.80 -3.71 -12.67
C ILE A 13 0.98 -3.21 -14.10
N VAL A 14 0.62 -4.03 -15.11
CA VAL A 14 0.71 -3.65 -16.52
C VAL A 14 -0.21 -2.47 -16.82
N HIS A 15 -1.47 -2.53 -16.36
CA HIS A 15 -2.44 -1.46 -16.56
C HIS A 15 -2.08 -0.17 -15.80
N ALA A 16 -1.49 -0.29 -14.61
CA ALA A 16 -1.12 0.84 -13.78
C ALA A 16 -0.06 1.75 -14.45
N ALA A 17 0.76 1.22 -15.35
CA ALA A 17 1.81 1.97 -16.04
C ALA A 17 1.27 3.18 -16.82
N GLU A 18 0.04 3.11 -17.31
CA GLU A 18 -0.63 4.13 -18.13
C GLU A 18 -1.42 5.15 -17.31
N LEU A 19 -1.54 4.94 -15.99
CA LEU A 19 -2.34 5.80 -15.13
C LEU A 19 -1.53 6.99 -14.59
N TYR A 20 -2.26 8.07 -14.26
CA TYR A 20 -1.66 9.24 -13.60
C TYR A 20 -1.07 8.90 -12.23
N TYR A 21 -1.80 8.12 -11.44
CA TYR A 21 -1.27 7.44 -10.25
C TYR A 21 -1.10 5.97 -10.59
N ARG A 22 0.15 5.51 -10.64
CA ARG A 22 0.50 4.12 -10.96
C ARG A 22 0.35 3.25 -9.71
N LEU A 23 -0.84 3.27 -9.12
CA LEU A 23 -1.11 2.69 -7.80
C LEU A 23 -2.03 1.48 -7.93
N VAL A 24 -1.56 0.35 -7.42
CA VAL A 24 -2.34 -0.87 -7.24
C VAL A 24 -2.50 -1.12 -5.74
N ILE A 25 -3.71 -1.35 -5.26
CA ILE A 25 -4.00 -1.60 -3.85
C ILE A 25 -4.63 -2.99 -3.70
N LEU A 26 -3.97 -3.86 -2.94
CA LEU A 26 -4.53 -5.15 -2.54
C LEU A 26 -5.39 -4.93 -1.29
N VAL A 27 -6.71 -4.93 -1.45
CA VAL A 27 -7.66 -4.69 -0.36
C VAL A 27 -8.20 -6.02 0.14
N ALA A 28 -7.88 -6.36 1.38
CA ALA A 28 -8.44 -7.53 2.05
C ALA A 28 -8.24 -7.43 3.57
N PRO A 29 -9.02 -8.14 4.40
CA PRO A 29 -8.76 -8.21 5.83
C PRO A 29 -7.42 -8.88 6.13
N THR A 30 -6.94 -8.72 7.35
CA THR A 30 -5.74 -9.41 7.85
C THR A 30 -5.91 -10.92 7.72
N GLY A 31 -4.85 -11.63 7.33
CA GLY A 31 -4.89 -13.09 7.14
C GLY A 31 -5.42 -13.55 5.77
N ALA A 32 -5.97 -12.67 4.93
CA ALA A 32 -6.51 -13.03 3.61
C ALA A 32 -5.46 -13.23 2.50
N GLY A 33 -4.20 -13.53 2.85
CA GLY A 33 -3.16 -13.92 1.88
C GLY A 33 -2.45 -12.79 1.12
N LYS A 34 -2.68 -11.51 1.46
CA LYS A 34 -2.03 -10.36 0.79
C LYS A 34 -0.50 -10.46 0.77
N THR A 35 0.12 -10.71 1.93
CA THR A 35 1.57 -10.90 2.05
C THR A 35 2.09 -12.05 1.20
N SER A 36 1.35 -13.17 1.12
CA SER A 36 1.75 -14.30 0.26
C SER A 36 1.73 -13.90 -1.21
N ALA A 37 0.68 -13.19 -1.65
CA ALA A 37 0.58 -12.71 -3.02
C ALA A 37 1.71 -11.72 -3.36
N LEU A 38 2.03 -10.76 -2.48
CA LEU A 38 3.15 -9.84 -2.69
C LEU A 38 4.50 -10.57 -2.73
N ARG A 39 4.71 -11.59 -1.90
CA ARG A 39 5.93 -12.42 -1.95
C ARG A 39 6.05 -13.19 -3.26
N ASP A 40 4.94 -13.67 -3.81
CA ASP A 40 4.95 -14.38 -5.09
C ASP A 40 5.19 -13.43 -6.27
N VAL A 41 4.59 -12.23 -6.25
CA VAL A 41 4.91 -11.16 -7.21
C VAL A 41 6.40 -10.81 -7.13
N HIS A 42 6.94 -10.57 -5.93
CA HIS A 42 8.37 -10.33 -5.71
C HIS A 42 9.25 -11.41 -6.33
N LYS A 43 8.94 -12.70 -6.10
CA LYS A 43 9.73 -13.82 -6.67
C LYS A 43 9.77 -13.79 -8.19
N ARG A 44 8.64 -13.43 -8.83
CA ARG A 44 8.43 -13.42 -10.29
C ARG A 44 9.01 -12.18 -10.97
N THR A 45 8.88 -11.00 -10.37
CA THR A 45 9.30 -9.72 -10.98
C THR A 45 10.63 -9.20 -10.48
N LYS A 46 11.12 -9.73 -9.35
CA LYS A 46 12.26 -9.19 -8.60
C LYS A 46 12.05 -7.74 -8.10
N ALA A 47 10.82 -7.23 -8.15
CA ALA A 47 10.48 -5.94 -7.55
C ALA A 47 10.76 -5.97 -6.05
N PRO A 48 11.38 -4.94 -5.44
CA PRO A 48 11.61 -4.89 -4.00
C PRO A 48 10.29 -5.03 -3.24
N LEU A 49 10.32 -5.86 -2.20
CA LEU A 49 9.21 -6.02 -1.25
C LEU A 49 9.62 -5.42 0.08
N LEU A 50 8.98 -4.31 0.43
CA LEU A 50 9.31 -3.50 1.59
C LEU A 50 8.28 -3.73 2.70
N ASN A 51 8.77 -3.96 3.91
CA ASN A 51 7.95 -3.91 5.12
C ASN A 51 7.96 -2.46 5.63
N VAL A 52 6.91 -1.70 5.32
CA VAL A 52 6.89 -0.24 5.55
C VAL A 52 6.94 0.09 7.04
N ASN A 53 6.22 -0.66 7.87
CA ASN A 53 6.28 -0.49 9.32
C ASN A 53 7.71 -0.66 9.86
N LEU A 54 8.43 -1.68 9.40
CA LEU A 54 9.81 -1.94 9.84
C LEU A 54 10.75 -0.80 9.43
N GLU A 55 10.74 -0.42 8.15
CA GLU A 55 11.59 0.63 7.59
C GLU A 55 11.34 1.99 8.26
N LEU A 56 10.07 2.37 8.43
CA LEU A 56 9.72 3.62 9.11
C LEU A 56 10.09 3.58 10.59
N SER A 57 9.82 2.47 11.29
CA SER A 57 10.15 2.35 12.71
C SER A 57 11.65 2.53 12.95
N GLN A 58 12.49 1.94 12.09
CA GLN A 58 13.94 2.10 12.17
C GLN A 58 14.39 3.56 11.96
N ARG A 59 13.85 4.25 10.95
CA ARG A 59 14.23 5.65 10.66
C ARG A 59 13.65 6.66 11.64
N MET A 60 12.56 6.32 12.33
CA MET A 60 11.85 7.21 13.24
C MET A 60 12.21 7.03 14.72
N LEU A 61 13.09 6.07 15.06
CA LEU A 61 13.50 5.76 16.44
C LEU A 61 13.89 7.01 17.24
N GLU A 62 14.78 7.83 16.67
CA GLU A 62 15.33 9.03 17.32
C GLU A 62 14.50 10.30 17.08
N LEU A 63 13.37 10.20 16.37
CA LEU A 63 12.55 11.34 16.01
C LEU A 63 11.46 11.59 17.05
N THR A 64 11.31 12.86 17.45
CA THR A 64 10.15 13.33 18.20
C THR A 64 8.87 13.20 17.37
N ASN A 65 7.70 13.16 18.02
CA ASN A 65 6.40 13.09 17.32
C ASN A 65 6.24 14.17 16.24
N ARG A 66 6.69 15.39 16.52
CA ARG A 66 6.66 16.50 15.55
C ARG A 66 7.53 16.21 14.33
N GLN A 67 8.73 15.67 14.54
CA GLN A 67 9.62 15.30 13.43
C GLN A 67 9.04 14.15 12.62
N ARG A 68 8.45 13.13 13.26
CA ARG A 68 7.79 12.01 12.57
C ARG A 68 6.70 12.51 11.62
N THR A 69 5.80 13.38 12.09
CA THR A 69 4.76 14.00 11.25
C THR A 69 5.35 14.74 10.04
N LEU A 70 6.42 15.51 10.24
CA LEU A 70 6.99 16.34 9.17
C LEU A 70 7.85 15.56 8.17
N GLN A 71 8.55 14.53 8.66
CA GLN A 71 9.55 13.79 7.87
C GLN A 71 9.00 12.49 7.27
N LEU A 72 7.87 11.96 7.74
CA LEU A 72 7.31 10.72 7.20
C LEU A 72 7.19 10.72 5.67
N PRO A 73 6.65 11.77 5.01
CA PRO A 73 6.52 11.76 3.56
C PRO A 73 7.88 11.64 2.85
N SER A 74 8.91 12.37 3.31
CA SER A 74 10.24 12.32 2.71
C SER A 74 10.96 11.01 3.01
N LEU A 75 10.86 10.50 4.24
CA LEU A 75 11.46 9.22 4.63
C LEU A 75 10.87 8.07 3.81
N LEU A 76 9.55 8.06 3.61
CA LEU A 76 8.89 7.03 2.82
C LEU A 76 9.28 7.11 1.34
N ALA A 77 9.41 8.33 0.79
CA ALA A 77 9.91 8.52 -0.57
C ALA A 77 11.35 8.01 -0.71
N GLU A 78 12.25 8.36 0.22
CA GLU A 78 13.63 7.88 0.22
C GLU A 78 13.74 6.34 0.33
N ILE A 79 12.89 5.70 1.13
CA ILE A 79 12.82 4.23 1.24
C ILE A 79 12.47 3.60 -0.12
N ILE A 80 11.51 4.19 -0.83
CA ILE A 80 11.03 3.69 -2.13
C ILE A 80 12.01 4.02 -3.26
N ASP A 81 12.66 5.18 -3.20
CA ASP A 81 13.60 5.68 -4.19
C ASP A 81 15.01 5.08 -4.06
N ALA A 82 15.33 4.43 -2.92
CA ALA A 82 16.56 3.68 -2.75
C ALA A 82 16.72 2.51 -3.76
N SER A 83 15.60 2.01 -4.31
CA SER A 83 15.61 1.02 -5.39
C SER A 83 15.52 1.69 -6.75
N THR A 84 16.29 1.22 -7.73
CA THR A 84 16.15 1.66 -9.13
C THR A 84 15.02 0.96 -9.88
N ALA A 85 14.28 0.05 -9.24
CA ALA A 85 13.17 -0.66 -9.86
C ALA A 85 11.97 0.25 -10.10
N ASP A 86 11.30 0.05 -11.24
CA ASP A 86 10.08 0.79 -11.62
C ASP A 86 8.85 0.35 -10.84
N VAL A 87 8.85 -0.88 -10.31
CA VAL A 87 7.78 -1.45 -9.49
C VAL A 87 8.29 -1.63 -8.06
N VAL A 88 7.51 -1.20 -7.07
CA VAL A 88 7.79 -1.41 -5.65
C VAL A 88 6.56 -2.01 -4.96
N LEU A 89 6.79 -3.03 -4.14
CA LEU A 89 5.75 -3.70 -3.37
C LEU A 89 5.86 -3.27 -1.91
N LEU A 90 4.76 -2.76 -1.35
CA LEU A 90 4.65 -2.28 0.02
C LEU A 90 3.73 -3.22 0.80
N ASP A 91 4.32 -3.91 1.78
CA ASP A 91 3.58 -4.69 2.77
C ASP A 91 3.66 -4.00 4.13
N ASN A 92 2.75 -4.36 5.03
CA ASN A 92 2.68 -3.83 6.39
C ASN A 92 2.76 -2.29 6.43
N ILE A 93 1.73 -1.63 5.91
CA ILE A 93 1.63 -0.15 5.83
C ILE A 93 0.82 0.47 6.98
N GLU A 94 0.48 -0.30 8.02
CA GLU A 94 -0.44 0.12 9.09
C GLU A 94 0.08 1.35 9.85
N ALA A 95 1.39 1.53 9.95
CA ALA A 95 2.00 2.72 10.55
C ALA A 95 1.59 4.02 9.84
N LEU A 96 1.22 3.99 8.56
CA LEU A 96 0.74 5.19 7.85
C LEU A 96 -0.59 5.71 8.39
N PHE A 97 -1.36 4.86 9.07
CA PHE A 97 -2.71 5.16 9.55
C PHE A 97 -2.74 5.74 10.96
N ASP A 98 -1.61 5.75 11.66
CA ASP A 98 -1.50 6.33 12.99
C ASP A 98 -1.93 7.80 12.96
N ALA A 99 -3.02 8.10 13.68
CA ALA A 99 -3.63 9.42 13.73
C ALA A 99 -2.67 10.50 14.26
N SER A 100 -1.67 10.13 15.07
CA SER A 100 -0.66 11.04 15.59
C SER A 100 0.29 11.57 14.51
N LEU A 101 0.47 10.81 13.42
CA LEU A 101 1.32 11.21 12.30
C LEU A 101 0.63 12.23 11.39
N LYS A 102 -0.68 12.44 11.55
CA LYS A 102 -1.49 13.44 10.82
C LYS A 102 -1.35 13.34 9.30
N GLN A 103 -1.17 12.12 8.80
CA GLN A 103 -1.04 11.85 7.37
C GLN A 103 -2.37 11.40 6.77
N ASP A 104 -2.46 11.55 5.46
CA ASP A 104 -3.46 10.88 4.63
C ASP A 104 -2.77 9.71 3.88
N PRO A 105 -2.98 8.45 4.33
CA PRO A 105 -2.32 7.28 3.75
C PRO A 105 -2.50 7.15 2.24
N LEU A 106 -3.72 7.36 1.72
CA LEU A 106 -3.98 7.21 0.30
C LEU A 106 -3.25 8.31 -0.49
N ARG A 107 -3.25 9.54 0.01
CA ARG A 107 -2.53 10.65 -0.64
C ARG A 107 -1.03 10.43 -0.68
N LEU A 108 -0.46 9.87 0.39
CA LEU A 108 0.96 9.49 0.41
C LEU A 108 1.27 8.45 -0.67
N LEU A 109 0.52 7.35 -0.70
CA LEU A 109 0.70 6.29 -1.69
C LEU A 109 0.51 6.81 -3.13
N GLN A 110 -0.50 7.66 -3.36
CA GLN A 110 -0.71 8.34 -4.64
C GLN A 110 0.50 9.20 -5.04
N GLY A 111 1.02 10.01 -4.12
CA GLY A 111 2.21 10.84 -4.36
C GLY A 111 3.43 10.02 -4.78
N LEU A 112 3.67 8.89 -4.11
CA LEU A 112 4.77 7.96 -4.40
C LEU A 112 4.59 7.26 -5.75
N SER A 113 3.34 7.01 -6.13
CA SER A 113 2.99 6.33 -7.38
C SER A 113 3.04 7.20 -8.65
N ARG A 114 3.45 8.47 -8.54
CA ARG A 114 3.58 9.36 -9.71
C ARG A 114 4.74 8.97 -10.62
N ASN A 115 5.82 8.46 -10.03
CA ASN A 115 7.05 8.15 -10.76
C ASN A 115 7.29 6.64 -10.91
N LYS A 116 6.74 5.83 -9.99
CA LYS A 116 6.90 4.38 -9.94
C LYS A 116 5.56 3.69 -9.81
N ILE A 117 5.48 2.43 -10.25
CA ILE A 117 4.33 1.58 -9.98
C ILE A 117 4.43 1.12 -8.52
N VAL A 118 3.48 1.55 -7.69
CA VAL A 118 3.40 1.19 -6.27
C VAL A 118 2.28 0.17 -6.10
N VAL A 119 2.60 -0.95 -5.46
CA VAL A 119 1.64 -2.00 -5.11
C VAL A 119 1.59 -2.09 -3.59
N ALA A 120 0.45 -1.79 -2.96
CA ALA A 120 0.34 -1.74 -1.50
C ALA A 120 -0.68 -2.74 -0.93
N ALA A 121 -0.31 -3.46 0.13
CA ALA A 121 -1.24 -4.31 0.88
C ALA A 121 -2.06 -3.49 1.89
N TRP A 122 -3.34 -3.30 1.62
CA TRP A 122 -4.27 -2.55 2.46
C TRP A 122 -5.12 -3.48 3.33
N ASN A 123 -4.98 -3.38 4.64
CA ASN A 123 -5.78 -4.13 5.61
C ASN A 123 -7.16 -3.51 5.76
N GLY A 124 -8.07 -3.89 4.88
CA GLY A 124 -9.39 -3.28 4.82
C GLY A 124 -10.38 -4.09 4.03
N VAL A 125 -11.54 -3.50 3.81
CA VAL A 125 -12.62 -4.10 3.03
C VAL A 125 -13.05 -3.15 1.93
N ILE A 126 -13.62 -3.72 0.87
CA ILE A 126 -14.38 -2.96 -0.11
C ILE A 126 -15.84 -3.01 0.31
N ASP A 127 -16.45 -1.84 0.52
CA ASP A 127 -17.85 -1.65 0.87
C ASP A 127 -18.51 -0.77 -0.20
N GLY A 128 -19.14 -1.43 -1.18
CA GLY A 128 -19.63 -0.80 -2.40
C GLY A 128 -18.48 -0.12 -3.17
N GLU A 129 -18.64 1.17 -3.46
CA GLU A 129 -17.65 1.98 -4.19
C GLU A 129 -16.54 2.54 -3.30
N TYR A 130 -16.35 2.00 -2.09
CA TYR A 130 -15.41 2.53 -1.11
C TYR A 130 -14.44 1.48 -0.59
N MET A 131 -13.17 1.86 -0.47
CA MET A 131 -12.17 1.15 0.32
C MET A 131 -12.17 1.71 1.76
N VAL A 132 -12.27 0.82 2.74
CA VAL A 132 -12.38 1.16 4.17
C VAL A 132 -11.23 0.56 4.95
N TYR A 133 -10.67 1.31 5.90
CA TYR A 133 -9.70 0.87 6.91
C TYR A 133 -10.25 1.15 8.31
N ALA A 134 -10.07 0.17 9.21
CA ALA A 134 -10.59 0.16 10.58
C ALA A 134 -12.14 0.29 10.69
N ALA A 135 -12.66 0.06 11.89
CA ALA A 135 -14.09 0.18 12.17
C ALA A 135 -14.51 1.67 12.34
N PRO A 136 -15.76 2.04 11.97
CA PRO A 136 -16.29 3.37 12.29
C PRO A 136 -16.16 3.71 13.78
N GLY A 137 -15.68 4.91 14.09
CA GLY A 137 -15.40 5.35 15.47
C GLY A 137 -13.97 5.07 15.95
N HIS A 138 -13.17 4.30 15.22
CA HIS A 138 -11.75 4.14 15.50
C HIS A 138 -10.96 5.40 15.07
N PRO A 139 -9.93 5.86 15.82
CA PRO A 139 -9.13 7.03 15.44
C PRO A 139 -8.45 6.92 14.07
N GLU A 140 -8.15 5.69 13.66
CA GLU A 140 -7.52 5.39 12.37
C GLU A 140 -8.54 5.15 11.24
N TYR A 141 -9.85 5.30 11.50
CA TYR A 141 -10.88 5.04 10.50
C TYR A 141 -10.66 5.89 9.24
N LYS A 142 -10.54 5.21 8.10
CA LYS A 142 -10.46 5.85 6.78
C LYS A 142 -11.45 5.22 5.82
N ARG A 143 -12.06 6.05 4.97
CA ARG A 143 -12.95 5.63 3.89
C ARG A 143 -12.61 6.46 2.65
N TYR A 144 -12.28 5.79 1.56
CA TYR A 144 -11.91 6.42 0.29
C TYR A 144 -12.75 5.85 -0.84
N PRO A 145 -13.23 6.67 -1.79
CA PRO A 145 -13.85 6.14 -3.01
C PRO A 145 -12.81 5.35 -3.82
N LEU A 146 -13.25 4.30 -4.51
CA LEU A 146 -12.42 3.51 -5.43
C LEU A 146 -12.12 4.30 -6.71
N ARG A 147 -11.33 5.36 -6.58
CA ARG A 147 -11.02 6.30 -7.67
C ARG A 147 -9.53 6.62 -7.69
N ASP A 148 -8.99 6.73 -8.90
CA ASP A 148 -7.60 7.12 -9.17
C ASP A 148 -6.56 6.10 -8.64
N PHE A 149 -6.94 4.81 -8.51
CA PHE A 149 -6.07 3.65 -8.29
C PHE A 149 -6.76 2.36 -8.74
N LEU A 150 -6.00 1.28 -8.92
CA LEU A 150 -6.53 -0.05 -9.23
C LEU A 150 -6.67 -0.88 -7.96
N ALA A 151 -7.89 -1.33 -7.63
CA ALA A 151 -8.15 -2.16 -6.46
C ALA A 151 -8.17 -3.65 -6.83
N VAL A 152 -7.48 -4.47 -6.05
CA VAL A 152 -7.46 -5.93 -6.20
C VAL A 152 -7.88 -6.57 -4.88
N SER A 153 -8.89 -7.44 -4.90
CA SER A 153 -9.29 -8.23 -3.75
C SER A 153 -9.18 -9.74 -4.04
N PRO A 154 -8.93 -10.57 -2.99
CA PRO A 154 -9.15 -12.00 -3.07
C PRO A 154 -10.60 -12.25 -3.52
N ALA A 155 -10.83 -13.32 -4.29
CA ALA A 155 -12.21 -13.77 -4.49
C ALA A 155 -12.82 -14.03 -3.12
N ALA A 156 -14.07 -13.60 -2.91
CA ALA A 156 -14.77 -13.89 -1.66
C ALA A 156 -14.69 -15.40 -1.41
N ALA A 157 -14.18 -15.79 -0.24
CA ALA A 157 -14.37 -17.15 0.23
C ALA A 157 -15.87 -17.27 0.49
N GLU A 158 -16.56 -18.01 -0.37
CA GLU A 158 -17.92 -18.49 -0.10
C GLU A 158 -17.95 -19.36 1.16
#